data_AF-A0A261FZF5-F1
#
_entry.id   AF-A0A261FZF5-F1
#
_cell.length_a   1.000
_cell.length_b   1.000
_cell.length_c   1.000
_cell.angle_alpha   90.00
_cell.angle_beta   90.00
_cell.angle_gamma   90.00
#
_symmetry.space_group_name_H-M   'P 1'
#
loop_
_entity.id
_entity.type
_entity.pdbx_description
1 polymer ?
#
loop_
_entity_poly.entity_id
_entity_poly.type
_entity_poly.pdbx_seq_one_letter_code
_entity_poly.pdbx_strand_id
1 'polypeptide(L)' 'MFKRLFWIGLGFAAGVIAVSKANAYVKANTPDAMRQFVLGPDQDHVTMRTLEGLINEFNATRRAREAELNKAYTSRADR' A
#
# COMPACT_ATOMS: atom_id res chain seq x y z
N MET A 1 0.51 36.71 -2.51
CA MET A 1 0.91 35.30 -2.20
C MET A 1 1.32 34.49 -3.44
N PHE A 2 0.84 34.85 -4.64
CA PHE A 2 1.11 34.16 -5.91
C PHE A 2 2.60 33.93 -6.24
N LYS A 3 3.47 34.94 -6.05
CA LYS A 3 4.91 34.82 -6.33
C LYS A 3 5.57 33.68 -5.55
N ARG A 4 5.21 33.50 -4.28
CA ARG A 4 5.77 32.41 -3.43
C ARG A 4 5.28 31.05 -3.91
N LEU A 5 3.99 30.93 -4.25
CA LEU A 5 3.41 29.68 -4.75
C LEU A 5 4.00 29.29 -6.11
N PHE A 6 4.29 30.27 -6.97
CA PHE A 6 4.99 30.06 -8.24
C PHE A 6 6.39 29.48 -8.05
N TRP A 7 7.20 30.06 -7.13
CA TRP A 7 8.54 29.54 -6.84
C TRP A 7 8.52 28.15 -6.21
N ILE A 8 7.54 27.86 -5.36
CA ILE A 8 7.35 26.52 -4.79
C ILE A 8 6.98 25.51 -5.90
N GLY A 9 6.05 25.86 -6.78
CA GLY A 9 5.65 25.01 -7.90
C GLY A 9 6.79 24.76 -8.89
N LEU A 10 7.61 25.78 -9.16
CA LEU A 10 8.78 25.66 -10.03
C LEU A 10 9.85 24.74 -9.42
N GLY A 11 10.12 24.89 -8.11
CA GLY A 11 11.04 24.01 -7.39
C GLY A 11 10.55 22.56 -7.34
N PHE A 12 9.26 22.36 -7.14
CA PHE A 12 8.64 21.03 -7.16
C PHE A 12 8.76 20.37 -8.54
N ALA A 13 8.43 21.10 -9.62
CA ALA A 13 8.55 20.59 -10.99
C ALA A 13 10.00 20.22 -11.34
N ALA A 14 10.96 21.07 -10.98
CA ALA A 14 12.38 20.78 -11.16
C ALA A 14 12.83 19.53 -10.38
N GLY A 15 12.36 19.38 -9.13
CA GLY A 15 12.61 18.21 -8.30
C GLY A 15 12.08 16.91 -8.92
N VAL A 16 10.84 16.92 -9.41
CA VAL A 16 10.23 15.76 -10.10
C VAL A 16 11.03 15.36 -11.34
N ILE A 17 11.45 16.33 -12.15
CA ILE A 17 12.26 16.07 -13.35
C ILE A 17 13.62 15.48 -12.99
N ALA A 18 14.28 16.02 -11.96
CA ALA A 18 15.58 15.53 -11.50
C ALA A 18 15.49 14.08 -10.99
N VAL A 19 14.49 13.78 -10.15
CA VAL A 19 14.25 12.42 -9.64
C VAL A 19 13.88 11.45 -10.76
N SER A 20 13.07 11.89 -11.73
CA SER A 20 12.69 11.05 -12.88
C SER A 20 13.90 10.70 -13.74
N LYS A 21 14.80 11.67 -14.00
CA LYS A 21 16.04 11.42 -14.72
C LYS A 21 17.01 10.54 -13.92
N ALA A 22 17.13 10.74 -12.62
CA ALA A 22 17.96 9.88 -11.76
C ALA A 22 17.44 8.44 -11.76
N ASN A 23 16.12 8.24 -11.63
CA ASN A 23 15.51 6.91 -11.72
C ASN A 23 15.71 6.27 -13.09
N ALA A 24 15.56 7.05 -14.18
CA ALA A 24 15.82 6.54 -15.53
C ALA A 24 17.30 6.16 -15.73
N TYR A 25 18.22 6.96 -15.18
CA TYR A 25 19.66 6.69 -15.26
C TYR A 25 20.06 5.46 -14.45
N VAL A 26 19.52 5.31 -13.24
CA VAL A 26 19.70 4.11 -12.41
C VAL A 26 19.07 2.90 -13.09
N LYS A 27 17.89 3.03 -13.70
CA LYS A 27 17.25 1.94 -14.44
C LYS A 27 18.05 1.53 -15.69
N ALA A 28 18.73 2.46 -16.34
CA ALA A 28 19.53 2.19 -17.53
C ALA A 28 20.92 1.60 -17.21
N ASN A 29 21.49 1.90 -16.03
CA ASN A 29 22.84 1.48 -15.66
C ASN A 29 22.91 0.42 -14.56
N THR A 30 21.78 0.02 -13.97
CA THR A 30 21.71 -1.02 -12.93
C THR A 30 20.98 -2.25 -13.48
N PRO A 31 21.65 -3.42 -13.63
CA PRO A 31 21.01 -4.65 -14.08
C PRO A 31 19.90 -5.10 -13.11
N ASP A 32 18.87 -5.78 -13.64
CA ASP A 32 17.67 -6.24 -12.93
C ASP A 32 17.91 -7.01 -11.61
N ALA A 33 19.14 -7.46 -11.35
CA ALA A 33 19.56 -8.19 -10.16
C ALA A 33 19.37 -7.45 -8.82
N MET A 34 19.45 -6.12 -8.77
CA MET A 34 19.29 -5.37 -7.49
C MET A 34 17.81 -5.14 -7.12
N ARG A 35 16.92 -5.13 -8.12
CA ARG A 35 15.46 -5.03 -7.92
C ARG A 35 14.89 -6.31 -7.31
N GLN A 36 15.49 -7.45 -7.65
CA GLN A 36 15.18 -8.76 -7.09
C GLN A 36 15.72 -8.95 -5.65
N PHE A 37 16.77 -8.24 -5.25
CA PHE A 37 17.36 -8.37 -3.92
C PHE A 37 16.52 -7.70 -2.80
N VAL A 38 15.79 -6.63 -3.12
CA VAL A 38 14.93 -5.92 -2.14
C VAL A 38 13.51 -6.49 -2.08
N LEU A 39 12.99 -7.03 -3.19
CA LEU A 39 11.57 -7.34 -3.35
C LEU A 39 11.27 -8.81 -3.66
N GLY A 40 12.29 -9.65 -3.81
CA GLY A 40 12.11 -11.06 -4.14
C GLY A 40 11.65 -11.31 -5.59
N PRO A 41 11.74 -12.58 -6.04
CA PRO A 41 11.49 -12.97 -7.43
C PRO A 41 10.03 -12.91 -7.91
N ASP A 42 9.05 -12.69 -7.02
CA ASP A 42 7.62 -12.67 -7.36
C ASP A 42 7.01 -11.27 -7.11
N GLN A 43 7.28 -10.34 -8.03
CA GLN A 43 6.74 -8.96 -7.96
C GLN A 43 5.34 -8.79 -8.55
N ASP A 44 4.82 -9.77 -9.30
CA ASP A 44 3.60 -9.53 -10.09
C ASP A 44 2.30 -9.55 -9.25
N HIS A 45 2.34 -10.13 -8.04
CA HIS A 45 1.12 -10.42 -7.27
C HIS A 45 1.15 -9.95 -5.81
N VAL A 46 2.08 -9.06 -5.42
CA VAL A 46 2.19 -8.56 -4.03
C VAL A 46 0.90 -7.85 -3.59
N THR A 47 0.28 -7.09 -4.49
CA THR A 47 -1.00 -6.41 -4.24
C THR A 47 -2.14 -7.41 -4.03
N MET A 48 -2.20 -8.48 -4.82
CA MET A 48 -3.23 -9.52 -4.68
C MET A 48 -3.06 -10.28 -3.36
N ARG A 49 -1.84 -10.68 -2.99
CA ARG A 49 -1.57 -11.35 -1.72
C ARG A 49 -1.94 -10.48 -0.51
N THR A 50 -1.70 -9.18 -0.61
CA THR A 50 -2.05 -8.23 0.47
C THR A 50 -3.56 -8.05 0.57
N LEU A 51 -4.26 -7.90 -0.56
CA LEU A 51 -5.72 -7.81 -0.59
C LEU A 51 -6.38 -9.10 -0.09
N GLU A 52 -5.89 -10.26 -0.51
CA GLU A 52 -6.36 -11.56 -0.02
C GLU A 52 -6.15 -11.71 1.49
N GLY A 53 -4.98 -11.29 1.99
CA GLY A 53 -4.69 -11.26 3.43
C GLY A 53 -5.68 -10.38 4.21
N LEU A 54 -5.89 -9.14 3.75
CA LEU A 54 -6.82 -8.20 4.36
C LEU A 54 -8.27 -8.69 4.34
N ILE A 55 -8.71 -9.28 3.23
CA ILE A 55 -10.08 -9.84 3.11
C ILE A 55 -10.27 -11.04 4.04
N ASN A 56 -9.26 -11.91 4.14
CA ASN A 56 -9.31 -13.06 5.05
C ASN A 56 -9.35 -12.61 6.51
N GLU A 57 -8.53 -11.64 6.90
CA GLU A 57 -8.50 -11.09 8.25
C GLU A 57 -9.80 -10.36 8.61
N PHE A 58 -10.35 -9.60 7.66
CA PHE A 58 -11.67 -8.97 7.82
C PHE A 58 -12.78 -10.00 8.03
N ASN A 59 -12.81 -11.06 7.21
CA ASN A 59 -13.81 -12.12 7.31
C ASN A 59 -13.68 -12.94 8.60
N ALA A 60 -12.46 -13.16 9.10
CA ALA A 60 -12.23 -13.82 10.38
C ALA A 60 -12.74 -12.96 11.54
N THR A 61 -12.42 -11.67 11.53
CA THR A 61 -12.87 -10.71 12.53
C THR A 61 -14.40 -10.55 12.52
N ARG A 62 -15.00 -10.49 11.33
CA ARG A 62 -16.46 -10.46 11.17
C ARG A 62 -17.12 -11.70 11.77
N ARG A 63 -16.61 -12.90 11.47
CA ARG A 63 -17.18 -14.15 12.01
C ARG A 63 -17.04 -14.24 13.53
N ALA A 64 -15.91 -13.81 14.09
CA ALA A 64 -15.72 -13.72 15.53
C ALA A 64 -16.76 -12.77 16.16
N ARG A 65 -16.98 -11.59 15.55
CA ARG A 65 -17.97 -10.62 15.99
C ARG A 65 -19.40 -11.14 15.89
N GLU A 66 -19.75 -11.86 14.82
CA GLU A 66 -21.06 -12.50 14.64
C GLU A 66 -21.29 -13.57 15.71
N ALA A 67 -20.28 -14.38 16.05
CA ALA A 67 -20.37 -15.37 17.11
C ALA A 67 -20.53 -14.74 18.51
N GLU A 68 -19.83 -13.63 18.77
CA GLU A 68 -20.00 -12.85 20.01
C GLU A 68 -21.39 -12.24 20.12
N LEU A 69 -21.89 -11.62 19.05
CA LEU A 69 -23.24 -11.05 19.01
C LEU A 69 -24.30 -12.12 19.19
N ASN A 70 -24.17 -13.27 18.53
CA ASN A 70 -25.12 -14.36 18.68
C ASN A 70 -25.19 -14.84 20.14
N LYS A 71 -24.04 -15.04 20.81
CA LYS A 71 -24.01 -15.36 22.25
C LYS A 71 -24.69 -14.28 23.10
N ALA A 72 -24.43 -13.00 22.82
CA ALA A 72 -25.05 -11.91 23.55
C ALA A 72 -26.57 -11.87 23.38
N TYR A 73 -27.08 -12.06 22.16
CA TYR A 73 -28.52 -12.07 21.89
C TYR A 73 -29.22 -13.32 22.43
N THR A 74 -28.62 -14.51 22.31
CA THR A 74 -29.17 -15.73 22.93
C THR A 74 -29.23 -15.58 24.45
N SER A 75 -28.17 -15.07 25.08
CA SER A 75 -28.16 -14.81 26.53
C SER A 75 -29.17 -13.75 27.00
N ARG A 76 -29.56 -12.85 26.10
CA ARG A 76 -30.58 -11.82 26.36
C ARG A 76 -32.00 -12.29 26.07
N ALA A 77 -32.17 -13.28 25.19
CA ALA A 77 -33.45 -13.92 24.92
C ALA A 77 -33.81 -14.97 25.99
N ASP A 78 -32.81 -15.54 26.66
CA ASP A 78 -33.00 -16.47 27.81
C ASP A 78 -33.26 -15.75 29.16
N ARG A 79 -33.30 -14.41 29.19
CA ARG A 79 -33.66 -13.59 30.36
C ARG A 79 -35.04 -12.97 30.19
#